data_AF-A0A1V4HIZ3-F1
#
_entry.id   AF-A0A1V4HIZ3-F1
#
_cell.length_a   1.000
_cell.length_b   1.000
_cell.length_c   1.000
_cell.angle_alpha   90.00
_cell.angle_beta   90.00
_cell.angle_gamma   90.00
#
_symmetry.space_group_name_H-M   'P 1'
#
loop_
_entity.id
_entity.type
_entity.pdbx_description
1 polymer ?
#
loop_
_entity_poly.entity_id
_entity_poly.type
_entity_poly.pdbx_seq_one_letter_code
_entity_poly.pdbx_strand_id
1 'polypeptide(L)'
;MVLVLARDGKVWIIETVKYDHSIPLKAEPVLVEGVDHVKSMLVSTDYDEITFLKEDGTVWNIDDYNPWGSNKPLYDTIRFAKPVQLENLKDIVQLKNNHYAIKKDGTVWNWGRTTVFSKKSREVALTPVAPYQINEISDVVDVSSTLDHVFFVKKVGPQQVEFRS
;
A
#
# COMPACT_ATOMS: atom_id res chain seq x y z
N MET A 1 -0.59 13.89 11.55
CA MET A 1 -0.52 14.00 10.07
C MET A 1 -1.81 13.48 9.47
N VAL A 2 -2.32 14.16 8.44
CA VAL A 2 -3.49 13.77 7.63
C VAL A 2 -3.07 13.80 6.16
N LEU A 3 -3.47 12.79 5.39
CA LEU A 3 -3.33 12.77 3.94
C LEU A 3 -4.67 13.09 3.29
N VAL A 4 -4.64 13.85 2.21
CA VAL A 4 -5.82 14.25 1.46
C VAL A 4 -5.62 13.90 0.00
N LEU A 5 -6.50 13.04 -0.53
CA LEU A 5 -6.66 12.85 -1.97
C LEU A 5 -7.64 13.90 -2.48
N ALA A 6 -7.14 14.86 -3.26
CA ALA A 6 -7.97 15.86 -3.89
C ALA A 6 -8.73 15.25 -5.08
N ARG A 7 -9.86 15.88 -5.46
CA ARG A 7 -10.71 15.41 -6.58
C ARG A 7 -10.00 15.41 -7.93
N ASP A 8 -8.91 16.16 -8.06
CA ASP A 8 -8.05 16.20 -9.25
C ASP A 8 -6.99 15.07 -9.26
N GLY A 9 -7.08 14.11 -8.33
CA GLY A 9 -6.17 12.98 -8.23
C GLY A 9 -4.81 13.32 -7.62
N LYS A 10 -4.62 14.55 -7.10
CA LYS A 10 -3.38 14.94 -6.40
C LYS A 10 -3.43 14.59 -4.92
N VAL A 11 -2.25 14.31 -4.37
CA VAL A 11 -2.09 13.98 -2.96
C VAL A 11 -1.46 15.14 -2.21
N TRP A 12 -2.08 15.51 -1.10
CA TRP A 12 -1.60 16.54 -0.20
C TRP A 12 -1.39 15.96 1.19
N ILE A 13 -0.34 16.42 1.86
CA ILE A 13 -0.06 16.10 3.26
C ILE A 13 -0.32 17.33 4.10
N ILE A 14 -1.01 17.12 5.21
CA ILE A 14 -1.26 18.15 6.21
C ILE A 14 -0.69 17.64 7.53
N GLU A 15 0.28 18.35 8.07
CA GLU A 15 0.76 18.05 9.42
C GLU A 15 -0.27 18.52 10.45
N THR A 16 -0.66 17.62 11.35
CA THR A 16 -1.42 17.99 12.55
C THR A 16 -0.45 17.91 13.72
N VAL A 17 0.16 19.04 14.06
CA VAL A 17 1.03 19.11 15.24
C VAL A 17 0.13 19.08 16.46
N LYS A 18 0.36 18.15 17.39
CA LYS A 18 -0.16 18.23 18.75
C LYS A 18 1.01 18.07 19.70
N TYR A 19 1.56 19.18 20.19
CA TYR A 19 2.23 19.28 21.49
C TYR A 19 2.40 20.78 21.77
N ASP A 20 1.64 21.29 22.74
CA ASP A 20 1.45 22.71 23.12
C ASP A 20 0.35 23.48 22.36
N HIS A 21 -0.63 23.98 23.13
CA HIS A 21 -1.75 24.82 22.69
C HIS A 21 -1.34 26.27 22.39
N SER A 22 -0.05 26.62 22.52
CA SER A 22 0.45 28.00 22.39
C SER A 22 0.78 28.44 20.96
N ILE A 23 0.86 27.51 20.00
CA ILE A 23 1.25 27.80 18.62
C ILE A 23 0.02 27.65 17.70
N PRO A 24 -0.40 28.70 16.97
CA PRO A 24 -1.51 28.56 16.02
C PRO A 24 -1.12 27.54 14.94
N LEU A 25 -1.99 26.53 14.74
CA LEU A 25 -1.83 25.49 13.75
C LEU A 25 -1.76 26.12 12.35
N LYS A 26 -0.56 26.25 11.79
CA LYS A 26 -0.41 26.59 10.37
C LYS A 26 -0.17 25.31 9.59
N ALA A 27 -1.27 24.63 9.30
CA ALA A 27 -1.27 23.43 8.46
C ALA A 27 -1.30 23.87 6.99
N GLU A 28 -0.14 24.20 6.43
CA GLU A 28 -0.03 24.43 4.98
C GLU A 28 0.03 23.07 4.28
N PRO A 29 -0.94 22.72 3.41
CA PRO A 29 -0.90 21.47 2.68
C PRO A 29 0.31 21.43 1.76
N VAL A 30 1.10 20.36 1.85
CA VAL A 30 2.25 20.12 0.96
C VAL A 30 1.83 19.13 -0.12
N LEU A 31 2.01 19.51 -1.38
CA LEU A 31 1.79 18.62 -2.52
C LEU A 31 2.86 17.53 -2.54
N VAL A 32 2.45 16.28 -2.72
CA VAL A 32 3.38 15.18 -2.97
C VAL A 32 3.71 15.15 -4.46
N GLU A 33 4.88 15.70 -4.83
CA GLU A 33 5.30 15.75 -6.23
C GLU A 33 5.49 14.34 -6.82
N GLY A 34 5.18 14.18 -8.12
CA GLY A 34 5.25 12.90 -8.82
C GLY A 34 4.07 11.94 -8.56
N VAL A 35 3.17 12.28 -7.64
CA VAL A 35 1.94 11.52 -7.35
C VAL A 35 0.71 12.31 -7.82
N ASP A 36 0.18 11.91 -8.98
CA ASP A 36 -1.02 12.45 -9.61
C ASP A 36 -1.92 11.31 -10.13
N HIS A 37 -3.13 11.67 -10.58
CA HIS A 37 -4.13 10.73 -11.09
C HIS A 37 -4.36 9.55 -10.14
N VAL A 38 -4.32 9.81 -8.83
CA VAL A 38 -4.50 8.78 -7.81
C VAL A 38 -5.98 8.47 -7.65
N LYS A 39 -6.31 7.19 -7.79
CA LYS A 39 -7.64 6.63 -7.59
C LYS A 39 -7.88 6.25 -6.13
N SER A 40 -6.88 5.66 -5.46
CA SER A 40 -6.97 5.24 -4.06
C SER A 40 -5.60 5.14 -3.42
N MET A 41 -5.55 5.13 -2.08
CA MET A 41 -4.30 5.07 -1.32
C MET A 41 -4.44 4.16 -0.12
N LEU A 42 -3.33 3.57 0.32
CA LEU A 42 -3.17 2.87 1.59
C LEU A 42 -1.99 3.46 2.35
N VAL A 43 -2.13 3.53 3.67
CA VAL A 43 -1.08 3.97 4.58
C VAL A 43 -0.76 2.82 5.51
N SER A 44 0.51 2.42 5.57
CA SER A 44 1.00 1.48 6.56
C SER A 44 1.83 2.23 7.59
N THR A 45 1.34 2.26 8.83
CA THR A 45 2.06 2.85 9.97
C THR A 45 3.17 1.94 10.49
N ASP A 46 3.07 0.63 10.24
CA ASP A 46 4.07 -0.34 10.70
C ASP A 46 5.34 -0.29 9.85
N TYR A 47 5.22 0.24 8.64
CA TYR A 47 6.26 0.24 7.62
C TYR A 47 6.64 1.63 7.14
N ASP A 48 6.01 2.68 7.69
CA ASP A 48 6.14 4.07 7.26
C ASP A 48 6.02 4.23 5.74
N GLU A 49 5.03 3.54 5.17
CA GLU A 49 4.81 3.42 3.73
C GLU A 49 3.46 4.04 3.34
N ILE A 50 3.42 4.69 2.17
CA ILE A 50 2.18 4.95 1.45
C ILE A 50 2.20 4.23 0.10
N THR A 51 1.14 3.50 -0.18
CA THR A 51 0.89 2.92 -1.50
C THR A 51 -0.22 3.69 -2.21
N PHE A 52 -0.02 4.01 -3.48
CA PHE A 52 -0.97 4.70 -4.36
C PHE A 52 -1.38 3.79 -5.51
N LEU A 53 -2.67 3.76 -5.81
CA LEU A 53 -3.21 3.21 -7.05
C LEU A 53 -3.58 4.37 -7.96
N LYS A 54 -2.95 4.44 -9.12
CA LYS A 54 -3.31 5.42 -10.14
C LYS A 54 -4.49 4.94 -10.99
N GLU A 55 -5.15 5.88 -11.66
CA GLU A 55 -6.28 5.62 -12.56
C GLU A 55 -5.92 4.70 -13.73
N ASP A 56 -4.67 4.71 -14.17
CA ASP A 56 -4.12 3.82 -15.22
C ASP A 56 -3.89 2.37 -14.74
N GLY A 57 -4.16 2.08 -13.46
CA GLY A 57 -3.98 0.76 -12.86
C GLY A 57 -2.55 0.45 -12.44
N THR A 58 -1.64 1.42 -12.45
CA THR A 58 -0.29 1.28 -11.90
C THR A 58 -0.27 1.52 -10.39
N VAL A 59 0.68 0.86 -9.72
CA VAL A 59 0.89 1.01 -8.27
C VAL A 59 2.21 1.69 -8.01
N TRP A 60 2.16 2.70 -7.14
CA TRP A 60 3.31 3.48 -6.71
C TRP A 60 3.43 3.43 -5.20
N ASN A 61 4.64 3.60 -4.71
CA ASN A 61 4.95 3.54 -3.29
C ASN A 61 5.87 4.72 -2.92
N ILE A 62 5.67 5.23 -1.72
CA ILE A 62 6.67 5.97 -0.97
C ILE A 62 7.02 5.13 0.25
N ASP A 63 8.28 4.74 0.36
CA ASP A 63 8.83 3.87 1.41
C ASP A 63 10.21 4.40 1.83
N ASP A 64 10.41 4.56 3.15
CA ASP A 64 11.70 4.88 3.77
C ASP A 64 12.35 3.63 4.38
N TYR A 65 12.18 2.46 3.74
CA TYR A 65 12.69 1.19 4.26
C TYR A 65 14.16 1.33 4.70
N ASN A 66 14.33 1.35 6.01
CA ASN A 66 15.60 1.42 6.68
C ASN A 66 15.70 0.18 7.57
N PRO A 67 16.59 -0.78 7.25
CA PRO A 67 16.71 -2.04 7.98
C PRO A 67 17.04 -1.88 9.47
N TRP A 68 17.36 -0.67 9.93
CA TRP A 68 17.80 -0.37 11.30
C TRP A 68 16.94 0.68 12.03
N GLY A 69 15.75 0.98 11.50
CA GLY A 69 14.79 1.89 12.13
C GLY A 69 15.23 3.35 12.06
N SER A 70 14.77 4.08 11.03
CA SER A 70 14.72 5.54 11.13
C SER A 70 13.57 5.90 12.06
N ASN A 71 13.85 6.54 13.20
CA ASN A 71 12.82 7.20 14.02
C ASN A 71 12.31 8.49 13.35
N LYS A 72 12.28 8.54 12.02
CA LYS A 72 11.83 9.72 11.28
C LYS A 72 10.31 9.70 11.21
N PRO A 73 9.64 10.81 11.51
CA PRO A 73 8.19 10.88 11.33
C PRO A 73 7.83 10.64 9.86
N LEU A 74 6.76 9.89 9.62
CA LEU A 74 6.23 9.61 8.28
C LEU A 74 6.01 10.90 7.44
N TYR A 75 5.73 12.04 8.06
CA TYR A 75 5.66 13.35 7.38
C TYR A 75 6.96 13.70 6.64
N ASP A 76 8.12 13.54 7.27
CA ASP A 76 9.41 13.85 6.66
C ASP A 76 9.72 12.89 5.51
N THR A 77 9.38 11.61 5.69
CA THR A 77 9.49 10.60 4.63
C THR A 77 8.74 11.06 3.39
N ILE A 78 7.45 11.36 3.51
CA ILE A 78 6.63 11.63 2.33
C ILE A 78 6.93 13.02 1.74
N ARG A 79 7.26 14.01 2.57
CA ARG A 79 7.60 15.35 2.10
C ARG A 79 8.84 15.37 1.20
N PHE A 80 9.80 14.48 1.44
CA PHE A 80 11.09 14.47 0.74
C PHE A 80 11.31 13.23 -0.15
N ALA A 81 10.46 12.20 -0.04
CA ALA A 81 10.61 10.98 -0.83
C ALA A 81 10.19 11.17 -2.28
N LYS A 82 10.87 10.43 -3.15
CA LYS A 82 10.46 10.26 -4.54
C LYS A 82 9.58 9.02 -4.64
N PRO A 83 8.33 9.13 -5.12
CA PRO A 83 7.49 7.98 -5.36
C PRO A 83 8.16 7.03 -6.36
N VAL A 84 8.08 5.74 -6.09
CA VAL A 84 8.62 4.68 -6.96
C VAL A 84 7.47 3.84 -7.48
N GLN A 85 7.43 3.59 -8.79
CA GLN A 85 6.49 2.65 -9.38
C GLN A 85 6.90 1.22 -9.03
N LEU A 86 5.97 0.42 -8.55
CA LEU A 86 6.18 -1.01 -8.34
C LEU A 86 6.06 -1.74 -9.68
N GLU A 87 7.19 -2.18 -10.21
CA GLU A 87 7.24 -2.89 -11.49
C GLU A 87 6.34 -4.13 -11.47
N ASN A 88 5.71 -4.45 -12.61
CA ASN A 88 4.78 -5.58 -12.81
C ASN A 88 3.40 -5.50 -12.10
N LEU A 89 3.17 -4.48 -11.26
CA LEU A 89 1.83 -4.11 -10.78
C LEU A 89 1.17 -3.11 -11.72
N LYS A 90 0.54 -3.68 -12.75
CA LYS A 90 -0.31 -2.99 -13.73
C LYS A 90 -1.69 -3.65 -13.79
N ASP A 91 -2.66 -2.94 -14.37
CA ASP A 91 -4.06 -3.39 -14.47
C ASP A 91 -4.69 -3.66 -13.10
N ILE A 92 -4.22 -2.99 -12.05
CA ILE A 92 -4.70 -3.13 -10.69
C ILE A 92 -6.03 -2.39 -10.54
N VAL A 93 -7.01 -3.05 -9.94
CA VAL A 93 -8.34 -2.47 -9.71
C VAL A 93 -8.60 -2.15 -8.25
N GLN A 94 -7.91 -2.84 -7.33
CA GLN A 94 -8.02 -2.64 -5.89
C GLN A 94 -6.67 -2.84 -5.19
N LEU A 95 -6.34 -1.93 -4.27
CA LEU A 95 -5.31 -2.13 -3.26
C LEU A 95 -5.94 -2.65 -1.97
N LYS A 96 -5.20 -3.48 -1.24
CA LYS A 96 -5.61 -4.09 0.03
C LYS A 96 -4.45 -4.03 1.03
N ASN A 97 -4.80 -3.92 2.32
CA ASN A 97 -3.81 -3.83 3.40
C ASN A 97 -2.82 -5.00 3.36
N ASN A 98 -1.64 -4.81 3.95
CA ASN A 98 -0.53 -5.78 3.98
C ASN A 98 -0.02 -6.14 2.58
N HIS A 99 0.08 -5.12 1.72
CA HIS A 99 0.72 -5.19 0.40
C HIS A 99 0.05 -6.15 -0.57
N TYR A 100 -1.28 -6.25 -0.55
CA TYR A 100 -2.03 -7.04 -1.52
C TYR A 100 -2.69 -6.15 -2.58
N ALA A 101 -2.80 -6.67 -3.80
CA ALA A 101 -3.56 -6.04 -4.86
C ALA A 101 -4.32 -7.07 -5.68
N ILE A 102 -5.45 -6.63 -6.23
CA ILE A 102 -6.28 -7.42 -7.13
C ILE A 102 -6.17 -6.80 -8.53
N LYS A 103 -5.76 -7.61 -9.51
CA LYS A 103 -5.78 -7.23 -10.93
C LYS A 103 -7.18 -7.36 -11.52
N LYS A 104 -7.39 -6.68 -12.65
CA LYS A 104 -8.67 -6.71 -13.41
C LYS A 104 -9.09 -8.13 -13.82
N ASP A 105 -8.14 -9.04 -14.00
CA ASP A 105 -8.37 -10.45 -14.31
C ASP A 105 -8.75 -11.31 -13.09
N GLY A 106 -8.81 -10.73 -11.89
CA GLY A 106 -9.12 -11.43 -10.65
C GLY A 106 -7.93 -12.16 -10.00
N THR A 107 -6.71 -11.99 -10.54
CA THR A 107 -5.49 -12.50 -9.90
C THR A 107 -5.06 -11.62 -8.73
N VAL A 108 -4.44 -12.25 -7.73
CA VAL A 108 -3.93 -11.58 -6.54
C VAL A 108 -2.42 -11.46 -6.61
N TRP A 109 -1.90 -10.29 -6.25
CA TRP A 109 -0.48 -9.98 -6.18
C TRP A 109 -0.10 -9.50 -4.79
N ASN A 110 1.14 -9.79 -4.39
CA ASN A 110 1.75 -9.29 -3.16
C ASN A 110 3.16 -8.74 -3.42
N TRP A 111 3.57 -7.73 -2.65
CA TRP A 111 4.92 -7.13 -2.74
C TRP A 111 5.52 -6.82 -1.37
N GLY A 112 4.99 -7.42 -0.30
CA GLY A 112 5.29 -7.02 1.07
C GLY A 112 6.72 -7.28 1.50
N ARG A 113 6.92 -7.35 2.82
CA ARG A 113 8.26 -7.57 3.39
C ARG A 113 8.42 -9.01 3.84
N THR A 114 9.62 -9.56 3.65
CA THR A 114 9.99 -10.88 4.14
C THR A 114 11.13 -10.80 5.14
N THR A 115 11.10 -11.70 6.11
CA THR A 115 12.07 -11.77 7.19
C THR A 115 13.31 -12.51 6.73
N VAL A 116 14.44 -11.81 6.64
CA VAL A 116 15.73 -12.39 6.26
C VAL A 116 16.70 -12.28 7.42
N PHE A 117 17.31 -13.39 7.82
CA PHE A 117 18.37 -13.38 8.82
C PHE A 117 19.70 -12.95 8.18
N SER A 118 20.22 -11.81 8.64
CA SER A 118 21.53 -11.33 8.23
C SER A 118 22.61 -11.99 9.09
N LYS A 119 23.35 -12.94 8.51
CA LYS A 119 24.52 -13.55 9.18
C LYS A 119 25.60 -12.52 9.53
N LYS A 120 25.68 -11.41 8.79
CA LYS A 120 26.69 -10.36 8.96
C LYS A 120 26.41 -9.47 10.16
N SER A 121 25.14 -9.11 10.40
CA SER A 121 24.74 -8.31 11.56
C SER A 121 24.22 -9.15 12.73
N ARG A 122 24.00 -10.46 12.54
CA ARG A 122 23.33 -11.36 13.52
C ARG A 122 21.93 -10.87 13.93
N GLU A 123 21.27 -10.18 13.01
CA GLU A 123 19.95 -9.58 13.22
C GLU A 123 18.96 -10.05 12.16
N VAL A 124 17.69 -9.87 12.46
CA VAL A 124 16.57 -10.13 11.57
C VAL A 124 16.18 -8.83 10.87
N ALA A 125 16.17 -8.82 9.53
CA ALA A 125 15.77 -7.66 8.73
C ALA A 125 14.50 -7.97 7.90
N LEU A 126 13.61 -7.00 7.78
CA LEU A 126 12.38 -7.10 6.98
C LEU A 126 12.62 -6.56 5.56
N THR A 127 12.96 -7.40 4.60
CA THR A 127 13.33 -6.95 3.25
C THR A 127 12.10 -6.83 2.33
N PRO A 128 11.93 -5.74 1.57
CA PRO A 128 10.91 -5.65 0.52
C PRO A 128 11.06 -6.77 -0.51
N VAL A 129 9.94 -7.29 -1.00
CA VAL A 129 9.89 -8.33 -2.04
C VAL A 129 9.39 -7.70 -3.34
N ALA A 130 10.01 -8.06 -4.47
CA ALA A 130 9.51 -7.64 -5.77
C ALA A 130 8.06 -8.15 -5.96
N PRO A 131 7.15 -7.37 -6.55
CA PRO A 131 5.78 -7.80 -6.72
C PRO A 131 5.66 -9.15 -7.44
N TYR A 132 4.89 -10.06 -6.87
CA TYR A 132 4.68 -11.40 -7.41
C TYR A 132 3.20 -11.81 -7.34
N GLN A 133 2.80 -12.65 -8.28
CA GLN A 133 1.46 -13.24 -8.31
C GLN A 133 1.36 -14.43 -7.35
N ILE A 134 0.25 -14.53 -6.63
CA ILE A 134 -0.09 -15.72 -5.84
C ILE A 134 -0.84 -16.68 -6.76
N ASN A 135 -0.13 -17.64 -7.35
CA ASN A 135 -0.62 -18.45 -8.46
C ASN A 135 -1.76 -19.41 -8.09
N GLU A 136 -1.87 -19.79 -6.83
CA GLU A 136 -2.88 -20.71 -6.30
C GLU A 136 -4.26 -20.05 -6.14
N ILE A 137 -4.35 -18.73 -6.35
CA ILE A 137 -5.53 -17.92 -6.04
C ILE A 137 -5.96 -17.11 -7.28
N SER A 138 -7.15 -17.43 -7.78
CA SER A 138 -7.83 -16.75 -8.90
C SER A 138 -9.26 -16.35 -8.53
N ASP A 139 -9.87 -15.56 -9.42
CA ASP A 139 -11.27 -15.14 -9.36
C ASP A 139 -11.63 -14.40 -8.07
N VAL A 140 -10.66 -13.66 -7.51
CA VAL A 140 -10.85 -12.92 -6.26
C VAL A 140 -11.51 -11.59 -6.53
N VAL A 141 -12.55 -11.28 -5.74
CA VAL A 141 -13.25 -10.00 -5.76
C VAL A 141 -12.90 -9.12 -4.57
N ASP A 142 -12.42 -9.71 -3.48
CA ASP A 142 -12.01 -8.99 -2.28
C ASP A 142 -10.92 -9.75 -1.48
N VAL A 143 -10.07 -9.00 -0.78
CA VAL A 143 -9.06 -9.51 0.14
C VAL A 143 -9.20 -8.77 1.46
N SER A 144 -9.19 -9.52 2.57
CA SER A 144 -9.07 -8.95 3.91
C SER A 144 -7.87 -9.57 4.60
N SER A 145 -7.04 -8.75 5.22
CA SER A 145 -5.78 -9.19 5.84
C SER A 145 -5.62 -8.61 7.24
N THR A 146 -5.04 -9.41 8.11
CA THR A 146 -4.49 -9.01 9.42
C THR A 146 -2.98 -9.29 9.39
N LEU A 147 -2.28 -8.99 10.49
CA LEU A 147 -0.84 -9.28 10.59
C LEU A 147 -0.50 -10.76 10.32
N ASP A 148 -1.38 -11.68 10.75
CA ASP A 148 -1.10 -13.12 10.72
C ASP A 148 -1.94 -13.91 9.71
N HIS A 149 -3.06 -13.34 9.23
CA HIS A 149 -4.01 -14.07 8.39
C HIS A 149 -4.44 -13.25 7.17
N VAL A 150 -4.73 -13.95 6.09
CA VAL A 150 -5.32 -13.37 4.88
C VAL A 150 -6.52 -14.20 4.43
N PHE A 151 -7.61 -13.52 4.11
CA PHE A 151 -8.86 -14.09 3.62
C PHE A 151 -9.15 -13.57 2.22
N PHE A 152 -9.61 -14.47 1.36
CA PHE A 152 -9.94 -14.18 -0.04
C PHE A 152 -11.42 -14.48 -0.30
N VAL A 153 -12.13 -13.51 -0.87
CA VAL A 153 -13.49 -13.72 -1.36
C VAL A 153 -13.41 -14.01 -2.84
N LYS A 154 -13.78 -15.24 -3.24
CA LYS A 154 -13.85 -15.63 -4.65
C LYS A 154 -15.22 -15.30 -5.23
N LYS A 155 -15.24 -14.99 -6.52
CA LYS A 155 -16.46 -14.89 -7.31
C LYS A 155 -17.17 -16.24 -7.28
N VAL A 156 -18.43 -16.25 -6.85
CA VAL A 156 -19.26 -17.45 -6.92
C VAL A 156 -19.78 -17.56 -8.35
N GLY A 157 -19.46 -18.66 -9.04
CA GLY A 157 -20.09 -19.01 -10.31
C GLY A 157 -21.59 -19.33 -10.10
N PRO A 158 -22.43 -19.33 -11.15
CA PRO A 158 -23.81 -19.80 -11.00
C PRO A 158 -23.80 -21.21 -10.40
N GLN A 159 -24.53 -21.42 -9.30
CA GLN A 159 -24.76 -22.76 -8.77
C GLN A 159 -25.44 -23.58 -9.87
N GLN A 160 -24.77 -24.60 -10.41
CA GLN A 160 -25.49 -25.62 -11.16
C GLN A 160 -26.32 -26.39 -10.15
N VAL A 161 -27.61 -26.08 -10.10
CA VAL A 161 -28.59 -26.93 -9.45
C VAL A 161 -28.78 -28.13 -10.35
N GLU A 162 -27.99 -29.19 -10.14
CA GLU A 162 -28.25 -30.49 -10.74
C GLU A 162 -29.50 -31.08 -10.05
N PHE A 163 -30.66 -30.94 -10.68
CA PHE A 163 -31.79 -31.81 -10.37
C PHE A 163 -31.49 -33.18 -10.95
N ARG A 164 -31.11 -34.13 -10.08
CA ARG A 164 -31.12 -35.55 -10.44
C ARG A 164 -32.57 -36.04 -10.35
N SER A 165 -33.14 -36.39 -11.50
CA SER A 165 -34.39 -37.15 -11.63
C SER A 165 -34.23 -38.58 -11.14
#